data_AF-A0A2W4LK52-F1
#
_entry.id   AF-A0A2W4LK52-F1
#
_cell.length_a   1.000
_cell.length_b   1.000
_cell.length_c   1.000
_cell.angle_alpha   90.00
_cell.angle_beta   90.00
_cell.angle_gamma   90.00
#
_symmetry.space_group_name_H-M   'P 1'
#
loop_
_entity.id
_entity.type
_entity.pdbx_description
1 polymer ?
#
loop_
_entity_poly.entity_id
_entity_poly.type
_entity_poly.pdbx_seq_one_letter_code
_entity_poly.pdbx_strand_id
1 'polypeptide(L)'
;MRLAEKLRERPRLREALRALLSGVLAAWTLVLADAKIRSGLPKSVYVDHALGALGLYAAVGALVGLLVWGLVTLERALFGRRTGRLRVALFGAYYFVCAAAASVSTALWTFSGARAQRSVLAVVGPIAFCIACGVVSAGGALFARRALAALEGKRWQFAAIVALFLLAGGGAAYVDLTWYVALYPRLHTLLEVAAVLFFGVGYGLLLTAAARFVTVSRVLGAAGAAAALWLACTVVSPRVRTFFDDSLKHVWLEEGYVGRMLRRLQVVEAYLEDPWNWPGLHMSRIQRLRKRYPLPDLSLSPEWSEPLAEPPEVWDALRQMRGGQPRYDIVVFFVDTLRGDVAESRAMMPEVRRFAERALDFRRAYSTGSDTLRSLPALTGGNYDVFQTPPNDVLRVARRSGYETTVFIAKSAYEFLGKLRPEFGFERAEVIEDYPAEQQVWGYGAQRPTARAIVDRAIAELQKERTRPRLFWLFHFDQHNWAQLDADHVEEQAKRFGIEDDPAQLAYRYRVIARSIDAEFGRLVRALEEGNRLENTIVLFVSDHGEGLGRDGFWMHSVFLWEPLIRVPLVLYVPGQPARVIHEKVSIVDVAPTLGRFMDPTLDGAGFHGQDLLGHLLPRRPPHRFPLFF
;
A
#
# COMPACT_ATOMS: atom_id res chain seq x y z
N MET A 1 39.39 -7.19 33.22
CA MET A 1 40.67 -6.46 33.43
C MET A 1 41.70 -6.66 32.32
N ARG A 2 42.09 -7.90 31.93
CA ARG A 2 43.09 -8.15 30.87
C ARG A 2 42.75 -7.57 29.47
N LEU A 3 41.48 -7.44 29.12
CA LEU A 3 41.04 -6.77 27.88
C LEU A 3 41.20 -5.24 27.96
N ALA A 4 41.01 -4.65 29.14
CA ALA A 4 41.13 -3.21 29.38
C ALA A 4 42.60 -2.75 29.41
N GLU A 5 43.52 -3.60 29.87
CA GLU A 5 44.97 -3.41 29.75
C GLU A 5 45.45 -3.53 28.30
N LYS A 6 45.01 -4.56 27.55
CA LYS A 6 45.31 -4.68 26.12
C LYS A 6 44.77 -3.51 25.29
N LEU A 7 43.67 -2.89 25.72
CA LEU A 7 43.10 -1.68 25.09
C LEU A 7 43.83 -0.38 25.49
N ARG A 8 44.60 -0.37 26.60
CA ARG A 8 45.44 0.78 26.99
C ARG A 8 46.65 0.95 26.08
N GLU A 9 47.22 -0.14 25.58
CA GLU A 9 48.43 -0.14 24.74
C GLU A 9 48.17 0.11 23.25
N ARG A 10 46.89 0.16 22.81
CA ARG A 10 46.51 0.36 21.40
C ARG A 10 45.65 1.61 21.22
N PRO A 11 46.24 2.82 21.18
CA PRO A 11 45.50 4.09 21.10
C PRO A 11 44.54 4.15 19.90
N ARG A 12 44.91 3.53 18.77
CA ARG A 12 44.11 3.48 17.54
C ARG A 12 42.84 2.62 17.66
N LEU A 13 42.89 1.51 18.41
CA LEU A 13 41.72 0.66 18.64
C LEU A 13 40.72 1.36 19.59
N ARG A 14 41.25 2.15 20.52
CA ARG A 14 40.48 3.02 21.42
C ARG A 14 39.75 4.13 20.68
N GLU A 15 40.39 4.74 19.69
CA GLU A 15 39.77 5.74 18.81
C GLU A 15 38.66 5.14 17.95
N ALA A 16 38.90 3.97 17.37
CA ALA A 16 37.89 3.24 16.58
C ALA A 16 36.64 2.88 17.40
N LEU A 17 36.83 2.35 18.62
CA LEU A 17 35.72 2.00 19.52
C LEU A 17 34.94 3.25 19.96
N ARG A 18 35.64 4.36 20.25
CA ARG A 18 35.02 5.63 20.65
C ARG A 18 34.18 6.23 19.54
N ALA A 19 34.66 6.22 18.30
CA ALA A 19 33.89 6.73 17.18
C ALA A 19 32.67 5.86 16.86
N LEU A 20 32.79 4.52 16.92
CA LEU A 20 31.65 3.60 16.81
C LEU A 20 30.55 3.95 17.83
N LEU A 21 30.93 4.10 19.10
CA LEU A 21 30.03 4.52 20.19
C LEU A 21 29.43 5.92 19.94
N SER A 22 30.21 6.85 19.40
CA SER A 22 29.79 8.23 19.12
C SER A 22 28.80 8.34 17.98
N GLY A 23 28.94 7.43 17.04
CA GLY A 23 28.04 7.28 15.94
C GLY A 23 26.66 6.78 16.33
N VAL A 24 26.65 5.76 17.19
CA VAL A 24 25.45 5.28 17.86
C VAL A 24 24.82 6.42 18.67
N LEU A 25 25.62 7.22 19.38
CA LEU A 25 25.15 8.36 20.19
C LEU A 25 24.56 9.51 19.37
N ALA A 26 25.19 9.88 18.25
CA ALA A 26 24.69 10.92 17.35
C ALA A 26 23.32 10.55 16.75
N ALA A 27 23.16 9.28 16.34
CA ALA A 27 21.89 8.74 15.87
C ALA A 27 20.80 8.82 16.96
N TRP A 28 21.15 8.53 18.22
CA TRP A 28 20.23 8.64 19.35
C TRP A 28 19.86 10.08 19.74
N THR A 29 20.78 11.04 19.67
CA THR A 29 20.45 12.47 19.90
C THR A 29 19.51 13.04 18.84
N LEU A 30 19.56 12.53 17.61
CA LEU A 30 18.64 12.91 16.54
C LEU A 30 17.23 12.33 16.75
N VAL A 31 17.12 11.09 17.25
CA VAL A 31 15.86 10.48 17.71
C VAL A 31 15.24 11.29 18.86
N LEU A 32 16.05 11.86 19.75
CA LEU A 32 15.58 12.72 20.85
C LEU A 32 15.18 14.12 20.40
N ALA A 33 15.84 14.68 19.38
CA ALA A 33 15.44 15.94 18.75
C ALA A 33 14.10 15.80 18.00
N ASP A 34 13.91 14.67 17.31
CA ASP A 34 12.64 14.26 16.70
C ASP A 34 11.52 14.16 17.75
N ALA A 35 11.79 13.56 18.92
CA ALA A 35 10.83 13.48 20.02
C ALA A 35 10.47 14.85 20.63
N LYS A 36 11.39 15.82 20.66
CA LYS A 36 11.16 17.15 21.23
C LYS A 36 10.35 18.06 20.29
N ILE A 37 10.55 17.95 18.97
CA ILE A 37 9.79 18.71 17.96
C ILE A 37 8.32 18.25 17.90
N ARG A 38 8.06 16.95 18.15
CA ARG A 38 6.72 16.36 18.19
C ARG A 38 5.91 16.68 19.48
N SER A 39 6.49 17.39 20.45
CA SER A 39 5.88 17.66 21.77
C SER A 39 5.01 18.93 21.88
N GLY A 40 4.56 19.49 20.75
CA GLY A 40 3.41 20.39 20.71
C GLY A 40 3.70 21.79 20.18
N LEU A 41 3.25 22.04 18.94
CA LEU A 41 2.70 23.28 18.36
C LEU A 41 2.05 22.88 17.00
N PRO A 42 0.93 23.48 16.54
CA PRO A 42 0.21 22.96 15.37
C PRO A 42 0.76 23.52 14.03
N LYS A 43 0.94 22.66 13.02
CA LYS A 43 0.28 22.68 11.68
C LYS A 43 1.06 21.87 10.61
N SER A 44 0.30 21.00 9.95
CA SER A 44 0.58 20.19 8.76
C SER A 44 1.40 18.90 8.96
N VAL A 45 0.73 17.77 8.70
CA VAL A 45 1.28 16.40 8.62
C VAL A 45 2.56 16.35 7.75
N TYR A 46 2.67 17.25 6.77
CA TYR A 46 3.80 17.37 5.85
C TYR A 46 5.12 17.78 6.50
N VAL A 47 5.09 18.74 7.43
CA VAL A 47 6.30 19.23 8.11
C VAL A 47 6.86 18.16 9.05
N ASP A 48 5.97 17.44 9.74
CA ASP A 48 6.35 16.38 10.68
C ASP A 48 6.89 15.14 9.96
N HIS A 49 6.31 14.76 8.82
CA HIS A 49 6.82 13.67 7.98
C HIS A 49 8.17 14.03 7.34
N ALA A 50 8.30 15.26 6.83
CA ALA A 50 9.55 15.74 6.24
C ALA A 50 10.70 15.78 7.26
N LEU A 51 10.45 16.28 8.48
CA LEU A 51 11.46 16.34 9.54
C LEU A 51 11.85 14.95 10.06
N GLY A 52 10.88 14.04 10.24
CA GLY A 52 11.15 12.68 10.70
C GLY A 52 11.95 11.85 9.69
N ALA A 53 11.59 11.93 8.41
CA ALA A 53 12.33 11.24 7.37
C ALA A 53 13.70 11.87 7.09
N LEU A 54 13.84 13.20 7.15
CA LEU A 54 15.14 13.87 7.12
C LEU A 54 16.04 13.39 8.28
N GLY A 55 15.45 13.20 9.47
CA GLY A 55 16.13 12.63 10.64
C GLY A 55 16.61 11.19 10.39
N LEU A 56 15.80 10.35 9.75
CA LEU A 56 16.15 8.98 9.38
C LEU A 56 17.27 8.93 8.33
N TYR A 57 17.14 9.70 7.25
CA TYR A 57 18.14 9.83 6.20
C TYR A 57 19.48 10.34 6.76
N ALA A 58 19.43 11.31 7.67
CA ALA A 58 20.59 11.81 8.38
C ALA A 58 21.21 10.76 9.32
N ALA A 59 20.41 9.95 10.03
CA ALA A 59 20.90 8.90 10.92
C ALA A 59 21.56 7.74 10.15
N VAL A 60 20.94 7.29 9.06
CA VAL A 60 21.53 6.27 8.15
C VAL A 60 22.79 6.82 7.49
N GLY A 61 22.74 8.07 7.00
CA GLY A 61 23.91 8.78 6.48
C GLY A 61 25.03 8.88 7.51
N ALA A 62 24.73 9.20 8.78
CA ALA A 62 25.71 9.22 9.85
C ALA A 62 26.34 7.84 10.06
N LEU A 63 25.54 6.76 10.11
CA LEU A 63 25.99 5.36 10.19
C LEU A 63 26.97 5.01 9.06
N VAL A 64 26.61 5.37 7.81
CA VAL A 64 27.47 5.20 6.64
C VAL A 64 28.75 6.02 6.79
N GLY A 65 28.65 7.27 7.22
CA GLY A 65 29.79 8.15 7.47
C GLY A 65 30.76 7.60 8.53
N LEU A 66 30.26 6.94 9.56
CA LEU A 66 31.07 6.25 10.58
C LEU A 66 31.74 5.00 10.03
N LEU A 67 31.05 4.26 9.18
CA LEU A 67 31.60 3.08 8.53
C LEU A 67 32.73 3.49 7.58
N VAL A 68 32.53 4.55 6.80
CA VAL A 68 33.57 5.19 5.97
C VAL A 68 34.73 5.67 6.84
N TRP A 69 34.47 6.38 7.92
CA TRP A 69 35.51 6.84 8.85
C TRP A 69 36.28 5.66 9.49
N GLY A 70 35.59 4.58 9.83
CA GLY A 70 36.18 3.35 10.37
C GLY A 70 37.09 2.66 9.35
N LEU A 71 36.66 2.57 8.09
CA LEU A 71 37.46 2.06 6.98
C LEU A 71 38.70 2.92 6.72
N VAL A 72 38.58 4.25 6.75
CA VAL A 72 39.71 5.19 6.63
C VAL A 72 40.67 5.05 7.81
N THR A 73 40.15 4.84 9.01
CA THR A 73 40.96 4.65 10.22
C THR A 73 41.70 3.31 10.18
N LEU A 74 41.05 2.25 9.71
CA LEU A 74 41.66 0.93 9.49
C LEU A 74 42.74 1.00 8.41
N GLU A 75 42.47 1.67 7.30
CA GLU A 75 43.44 1.96 6.23
C GLU A 75 44.68 2.68 6.79
N ARG A 76 44.49 3.75 7.58
CA ARG A 76 45.60 4.46 8.25
C ARG A 76 46.34 3.58 9.26
N ALA A 77 45.64 2.69 9.96
CA ALA A 77 46.26 1.78 10.91
C ALA A 77 47.14 0.74 10.22
N LEU A 78 46.68 0.19 9.09
CA LEU A 78 47.38 -0.83 8.29
C LEU A 78 48.55 -0.24 7.49
N PHE A 79 48.38 0.96 6.92
CA PHE A 79 49.32 1.51 5.93
C PHE A 79 50.00 2.82 6.33
N GLY A 80 49.66 3.41 7.48
CA GLY A 80 50.12 4.74 7.89
C GLY A 80 51.61 4.88 8.18
N ARG A 81 52.36 3.78 8.36
CA ARG A 81 53.83 3.78 8.52
C ARG A 81 54.60 3.68 7.19
N ARG A 82 53.92 3.39 6.08
CA ARG A 82 54.56 3.23 4.76
C ARG A 82 54.63 4.57 4.03
N THR A 83 55.66 4.77 3.20
CA THR A 83 55.88 6.01 2.45
C THR A 83 55.96 5.73 0.94
N GLY A 84 55.88 6.80 0.12
CA GLY A 84 56.08 6.71 -1.33
C GLY A 84 55.00 5.94 -2.12
N ARG A 85 55.39 5.41 -3.29
CA ARG A 85 54.49 4.74 -4.26
C ARG A 85 53.78 3.51 -3.68
N LEU A 86 54.43 2.80 -2.75
CA LEU A 86 53.87 1.60 -2.12
C LEU A 86 52.63 1.90 -1.28
N ARG A 87 52.59 3.05 -0.57
CA ARG A 87 51.41 3.48 0.18
C ARG A 87 50.23 3.78 -0.74
N VAL A 88 50.49 4.37 -1.90
CA VAL A 88 49.45 4.73 -2.89
C VAL A 88 48.87 3.47 -3.53
N ALA A 89 49.70 2.48 -3.87
CA ALA A 89 49.25 1.20 -4.39
C ALA A 89 48.38 0.42 -3.39
N LEU A 90 48.81 0.35 -2.12
CA LEU A 90 48.05 -0.33 -1.06
C LEU A 90 46.74 0.38 -0.72
N PHE A 91 46.73 1.71 -0.79
CA PHE A 91 45.52 2.51 -0.65
C PHE A 91 44.51 2.18 -1.76
N GLY A 92 44.94 2.19 -3.03
CA GLY A 92 44.08 1.81 -4.15
C GLY A 92 43.57 0.38 -4.04
N ALA A 93 44.45 -0.56 -3.69
CA ALA A 93 44.10 -1.98 -3.52
C ALA A 93 43.08 -2.21 -2.39
N TYR A 94 43.19 -1.46 -1.28
CA TYR A 94 42.23 -1.56 -0.17
C TYR A 94 40.81 -1.20 -0.60
N TYR A 95 40.62 -0.04 -1.23
CA TYR A 95 39.28 0.39 -1.70
C TYR A 95 38.79 -0.44 -2.89
N PHE A 96 39.69 -0.97 -3.72
CA PHE A 96 39.33 -1.95 -4.76
C PHE A 96 38.69 -3.19 -4.13
N VAL A 97 39.36 -3.81 -3.15
CA VAL A 97 38.89 -5.05 -2.51
C VAL A 97 37.59 -4.82 -1.74
N CYS A 98 37.49 -3.72 -0.98
CA CYS A 98 36.27 -3.40 -0.24
C CYS A 98 35.06 -3.20 -1.17
N ALA A 99 35.23 -2.44 -2.26
CA ALA A 99 34.14 -2.20 -3.20
C ALA A 99 33.78 -3.45 -4.02
N ALA A 100 34.77 -4.19 -4.49
CA ALA A 100 34.53 -5.46 -5.19
C ALA A 100 33.76 -6.45 -4.30
N ALA A 101 34.16 -6.59 -3.03
CA ALA A 101 33.47 -7.45 -2.07
C ALA A 101 32.04 -6.96 -1.76
N ALA A 102 31.86 -5.65 -1.54
CA ALA A 102 30.54 -5.07 -1.26
C ALA A 102 29.58 -5.17 -2.46
N SER A 103 30.10 -5.21 -3.68
CA SER A 103 29.30 -5.32 -4.91
C SER A 103 28.96 -6.75 -5.32
N VAL A 104 29.51 -7.79 -4.66
CA VAL A 104 29.28 -9.21 -5.02
C VAL A 104 27.79 -9.55 -5.06
N SER A 105 27.03 -9.18 -4.03
CA SER A 105 25.60 -9.49 -3.97
C SER A 105 24.82 -8.83 -5.11
N THR A 106 25.12 -7.56 -5.41
CA THR A 106 24.49 -6.82 -6.51
C THR A 106 24.88 -7.38 -7.87
N ALA A 107 26.14 -7.78 -8.02
CA ALA A 107 26.64 -8.41 -9.24
C ALA A 107 25.91 -9.72 -9.50
N LEU A 108 25.84 -10.62 -8.50
CA LEU A 108 25.12 -11.89 -8.61
C LEU A 108 23.64 -11.68 -8.92
N TRP A 109 22.99 -10.70 -8.29
CA TRP A 109 21.59 -10.36 -8.58
C TRP A 109 21.40 -9.81 -10.01
N THR A 110 22.29 -8.94 -10.48
CA THR A 110 22.17 -8.30 -11.80
C THR A 110 22.23 -9.33 -12.94
N PHE A 111 22.97 -10.44 -12.73
CA PHE A 111 23.14 -11.49 -13.73
C PHE A 111 22.39 -12.79 -13.41
N SER A 112 21.46 -12.80 -12.44
CA SER A 112 20.65 -13.99 -12.09
C SER A 112 19.42 -14.20 -12.97
N GLY A 113 19.07 -13.24 -13.83
CA GLY A 113 17.91 -13.35 -14.71
C GLY A 113 18.02 -14.49 -15.73
N ALA A 114 16.89 -15.13 -16.06
CA ALA A 114 16.83 -16.29 -16.96
C ALA A 114 17.51 -16.08 -18.32
N ARG A 115 17.55 -14.83 -18.81
CA ARG A 115 18.20 -14.45 -20.07
C ARG A 115 19.73 -14.37 -19.93
N ALA A 116 20.24 -13.90 -18.79
CA ALA A 116 21.67 -13.83 -18.48
C ALA A 116 22.25 -15.22 -18.16
N GLN A 117 21.49 -16.05 -17.43
CA GLN A 117 21.80 -17.45 -17.09
C GLN A 117 22.07 -18.35 -18.29
N ARG A 118 21.50 -18.03 -19.47
CA ARG A 118 21.72 -18.77 -20.73
C ARG A 118 22.94 -18.30 -21.53
N SER A 119 23.75 -17.41 -20.98
CA SER A 119 24.88 -16.79 -21.66
C SER A 119 26.15 -16.82 -20.81
N VAL A 120 27.29 -16.54 -21.43
CA VAL A 120 28.58 -16.40 -20.73
C VAL A 120 28.56 -15.30 -19.65
N LEU A 121 27.61 -14.37 -19.72
CA LEU A 121 27.42 -13.30 -18.73
C LEU A 121 27.01 -13.84 -17.36
N ALA A 122 26.46 -15.05 -17.26
CA ALA A 122 26.16 -15.69 -15.96
C ALA A 122 27.43 -15.90 -15.11
N VAL A 123 28.56 -16.17 -15.76
CA VAL A 123 29.84 -16.46 -15.10
C VAL A 123 30.75 -15.24 -15.12
N VAL A 124 30.88 -14.58 -16.26
CA VAL A 124 31.83 -13.47 -16.44
C VAL A 124 31.23 -12.14 -15.98
N GLY A 125 29.91 -11.97 -16.06
CA GLY A 125 29.20 -10.73 -15.71
C GLY A 125 29.41 -10.31 -14.25
N PRO A 126 29.17 -11.18 -13.25
CA PRO A 126 29.38 -10.83 -11.85
C PRO A 126 30.83 -10.45 -11.53
N ILE A 127 31.79 -11.19 -12.10
CA ILE A 127 33.22 -10.94 -11.91
C ILE A 127 33.61 -9.59 -12.52
N ALA A 128 33.23 -9.35 -13.78
CA ALA A 128 33.51 -8.10 -14.48
C ALA A 128 32.87 -6.90 -13.77
N PHE A 129 31.65 -7.06 -13.24
CA PHE A 129 30.96 -6.02 -12.48
C PHE A 129 31.69 -5.70 -11.17
N CYS A 130 32.09 -6.71 -10.39
CA CYS A 130 32.86 -6.49 -9.16
C CYS A 130 34.22 -5.84 -9.43
N ILE A 131 34.91 -6.26 -10.49
CA ILE A 131 36.17 -5.64 -10.93
C ILE A 131 35.93 -4.18 -11.31
N ALA A 132 34.89 -3.88 -12.10
CA ALA A 132 34.55 -2.52 -12.51
C ALA A 132 34.25 -1.62 -11.29
N CYS A 133 33.43 -2.09 -10.35
CA CYS A 133 33.15 -1.38 -9.10
C CYS A 133 34.43 -1.16 -8.26
N GLY A 134 35.32 -2.16 -8.21
CA GLY A 134 36.62 -2.05 -7.57
C GLY A 134 37.53 -1.00 -8.21
N VAL A 135 37.68 -1.01 -9.54
CA VAL A 135 38.51 -0.05 -10.29
C VAL A 135 38.00 1.37 -10.11
N VAL A 136 36.69 1.59 -10.28
CA VAL A 136 36.06 2.91 -10.12
C VAL A 136 36.26 3.43 -8.71
N SER A 137 36.07 2.59 -7.69
CA SER A 137 36.24 2.97 -6.29
C SER A 137 37.69 3.27 -5.92
N ALA A 138 38.65 2.50 -6.44
CA ALA A 138 40.08 2.75 -6.24
C ALA A 138 40.51 4.08 -6.89
N GLY A 139 40.07 4.33 -8.13
CA GLY A 139 40.33 5.59 -8.84
C GLY A 139 39.70 6.79 -8.14
N GLY A 140 38.43 6.66 -7.74
CA GLY A 140 37.69 7.68 -7.00
C GLY A 140 38.31 8.00 -5.64
N ALA A 141 38.72 6.99 -4.88
CA ALA A 141 39.39 7.18 -3.60
C ALA A 141 40.75 7.90 -3.77
N LEU A 142 41.53 7.55 -4.80
CA LEU A 142 42.82 8.19 -5.10
C LEU A 142 42.65 9.66 -5.51
N PHE A 143 41.61 9.95 -6.30
CA PHE A 143 41.22 11.30 -6.68
C PHE A 143 40.75 12.12 -5.47
N ALA A 144 39.82 11.58 -4.68
CA ALA A 144 39.30 12.22 -3.47
C ALA A 144 40.40 12.52 -2.47
N ARG A 145 41.38 11.63 -2.30
CA ARG A 145 42.54 11.85 -1.44
C ARG A 145 43.39 13.03 -1.92
N ARG A 146 43.61 13.19 -3.23
CA ARG A 146 44.33 14.32 -3.81
C ARG A 146 43.53 15.63 -3.65
N ALA A 147 42.22 15.58 -3.89
CA ALA A 147 41.33 16.72 -3.72
C ALA A 147 41.27 17.20 -2.27
N LEU A 148 41.17 16.28 -1.30
CA LEU A 148 41.17 16.60 0.13
C LEU A 148 42.52 17.15 0.60
N ALA A 149 43.63 16.61 0.11
CA ALA A 149 44.97 17.17 0.39
C ALA A 149 45.15 18.58 -0.20
N ALA A 150 44.55 18.89 -1.35
CA ALA A 150 44.55 20.24 -1.92
C ALA A 150 43.72 21.24 -1.10
N LEU A 151 42.76 20.74 -0.31
CA LEU A 151 41.89 21.53 0.56
C LEU A 151 42.43 21.70 2.00
N GLU A 152 43.51 21.00 2.37
CA GLU A 152 44.04 20.92 3.74
C GLU A 152 44.56 22.25 4.32
N GLY A 153 44.69 23.31 3.52
CA GLY A 153 45.08 24.65 3.98
C GLY A 153 43.95 25.70 4.03
N LYS A 154 42.75 25.40 3.53
CA LYS A 154 41.70 26.42 3.26
C LYS A 154 40.41 26.10 4.02
N ARG A 155 40.40 26.40 5.32
CA ARG A 155 39.33 26.05 6.30
C ARG A 155 37.91 26.39 5.83
N TRP A 156 37.71 27.54 5.21
CA TRP A 156 36.39 27.96 4.71
C TRP A 156 35.88 27.12 3.53
N GLN A 157 36.78 26.72 2.63
CA GLN A 157 36.41 25.90 1.47
C GLN A 157 36.03 24.48 1.89
N PHE A 158 36.70 23.93 2.91
CA PHE A 158 36.32 22.64 3.49
C PHE A 158 34.94 22.68 4.15
N ALA A 159 34.66 23.71 4.96
CA ALA A 159 33.36 23.88 5.61
C ALA A 159 32.23 24.07 4.58
N ALA A 160 32.48 24.83 3.51
CA ALA A 160 31.52 25.02 2.41
C ALA A 160 31.20 23.72 1.67
N ILE A 161 32.20 22.85 1.43
CA ILE A 161 32.00 21.55 0.79
C ILE A 161 31.16 20.62 1.69
N VAL A 162 31.44 20.58 3.00
CA VAL A 162 30.63 19.80 3.95
C VAL A 162 29.18 20.30 3.96
N ALA A 163 28.98 21.61 4.03
CA ALA A 163 27.65 22.21 3.99
C ALA A 163 26.91 21.88 2.69
N LEU A 164 27.59 21.94 1.54
CA LEU A 164 27.01 21.59 0.24
C LEU A 164 26.50 20.14 0.19
N PHE A 165 27.29 19.18 0.71
CA PHE A 165 26.86 17.78 0.76
C PHE A 165 25.67 17.56 1.70
N LEU A 166 25.65 18.21 2.86
CA LEU A 166 24.52 18.13 3.78
C LEU A 166 23.25 18.78 3.19
N LEU A 167 23.38 19.91 2.52
CA LEU A 167 22.27 20.59 1.82
C LEU A 167 21.77 19.77 0.62
N ALA A 168 22.66 19.17 -0.16
CA ALA A 168 22.29 18.29 -1.27
C ALA A 168 21.60 17.01 -0.77
N GLY A 169 22.06 16.43 0.35
CA GLY A 169 21.38 15.30 1.01
C GLY A 169 20.00 15.68 1.51
N GLY A 170 19.87 16.85 2.15
CA GLY A 170 18.58 17.39 2.58
C GLY A 170 17.63 17.68 1.43
N GLY A 171 18.13 18.23 0.32
CA GLY A 171 17.36 18.47 -0.90
C GLY A 171 16.90 17.18 -1.58
N ALA A 172 17.77 16.18 -1.71
CA ALA A 172 17.42 14.88 -2.28
C ALA A 172 16.36 14.16 -1.42
N ALA A 173 16.53 14.16 -0.09
CA ALA A 173 15.54 13.62 0.84
C ALA A 173 14.21 14.39 0.75
N TYR A 174 14.24 15.72 0.72
CA TYR A 174 13.03 16.54 0.60
C TYR A 174 12.25 16.25 -0.68
N VAL A 175 12.94 16.18 -1.83
CA VAL A 175 12.32 15.83 -3.11
C VAL A 175 11.78 14.41 -3.09
N ASP A 176 12.53 13.45 -2.51
CA ASP A 176 12.08 12.07 -2.34
C ASP A 176 10.78 11.93 -1.53
N LEU A 177 10.65 12.79 -0.51
CA LEU A 177 9.52 12.83 0.40
C LEU A 177 8.32 13.61 -0.14
N THR A 178 8.44 14.23 -1.32
CA THR A 178 7.27 14.78 -2.01
C THR A 178 6.42 13.65 -2.60
N TRP A 179 5.10 13.82 -2.51
CA TRP A 179 4.11 12.80 -2.87
C TRP A 179 4.28 12.20 -4.27
N TYR A 180 4.84 12.96 -5.21
CA TYR A 180 4.99 12.54 -6.60
C TYR A 180 6.11 11.53 -6.82
N VAL A 181 7.19 11.56 -6.04
CA VAL A 181 8.34 10.67 -6.24
C VAL A 181 8.05 9.25 -5.76
N ALA A 182 7.28 9.11 -4.68
CA ALA A 182 6.93 7.82 -4.06
C ALA A 182 6.13 6.88 -4.99
N LEU A 183 5.49 7.43 -6.03
CA LEU A 183 4.71 6.70 -7.04
C LEU A 183 5.56 6.09 -8.15
N TYR A 184 6.80 6.54 -8.27
CA TYR A 184 7.76 6.08 -9.25
C TYR A 184 8.87 5.32 -8.51
N PRO A 185 8.74 4.01 -8.28
CA PRO A 185 9.62 3.25 -7.39
C PRO A 185 11.11 3.38 -7.72
N ARG A 186 11.43 3.57 -9.01
CA ARG A 186 12.80 3.75 -9.50
C ARG A 186 13.38 5.12 -9.16
N LEU A 187 12.56 6.17 -9.25
CA LEU A 187 12.96 7.55 -8.92
C LEU A 187 13.13 7.70 -7.40
N HIS A 188 12.21 7.12 -6.62
CA HIS A 188 12.30 7.05 -5.16
C HIS A 188 13.58 6.35 -4.71
N THR A 189 13.87 5.16 -5.23
CA THR A 189 15.11 4.42 -4.89
C THR A 189 16.37 5.22 -5.23
N LEU A 190 16.37 5.93 -6.36
CA LEU A 190 17.50 6.75 -6.78
C LEU A 190 17.75 7.92 -5.82
N LEU A 191 16.68 8.61 -5.40
CA LEU A 191 16.76 9.75 -4.49
C LEU A 191 17.06 9.32 -3.04
N GLU A 192 16.52 8.19 -2.58
CA GLU A 192 16.87 7.55 -1.30
C GLU A 192 18.37 7.26 -1.23
N VAL A 193 18.92 6.62 -2.27
CA VAL A 193 20.36 6.32 -2.38
C VAL A 193 21.19 7.61 -2.45
N ALA A 194 20.78 8.60 -3.25
CA ALA A 194 21.49 9.86 -3.37
C ALA A 194 21.54 10.63 -2.04
N ALA A 195 20.42 10.70 -1.31
CA ALA A 195 20.33 11.36 -0.03
C ALA A 195 21.26 10.72 1.01
N VAL A 196 21.23 9.39 1.13
CA VAL A 196 22.11 8.64 2.04
C VAL A 196 23.59 8.86 1.70
N LEU A 197 23.95 8.85 0.42
CA LEU A 197 25.33 9.07 -0.02
C LEU A 197 25.80 10.50 0.29
N PHE A 198 24.99 11.52 0.01
CA PHE A 198 25.35 12.91 0.29
C PHE A 198 25.49 13.19 1.79
N PHE A 199 24.54 12.71 2.62
CA PHE A 199 24.67 12.80 4.07
C PHE A 199 25.89 12.03 4.59
N GLY A 200 26.12 10.80 4.09
CA GLY A 200 27.26 9.99 4.49
C GLY A 200 28.61 10.65 4.20
N VAL A 201 28.76 11.27 3.02
CA VAL A 201 29.97 12.03 2.66
C VAL A 201 30.11 13.27 3.55
N GLY A 202 29.05 14.05 3.74
CA GLY A 202 29.05 15.24 4.60
C GLY A 202 29.48 14.93 6.05
N TYR A 203 28.86 13.92 6.67
CA TYR A 203 29.20 13.51 8.03
C TYR A 203 30.60 12.90 8.14
N GLY A 204 31.03 12.09 7.17
CA GLY A 204 32.38 11.51 7.16
C GLY A 204 33.47 12.58 7.10
N LEU A 205 33.27 13.64 6.32
CA LEU A 205 34.18 14.80 6.24
C LEU A 205 34.19 15.60 7.55
N LEU A 206 33.02 15.85 8.15
CA LEU A 206 32.88 16.54 9.42
C LEU A 206 33.62 15.82 10.56
N LEU A 207 33.45 14.50 10.67
CA LEU A 207 34.15 13.67 11.66
C LEU A 207 35.67 13.67 11.45
N THR A 208 36.11 13.66 10.19
CA THR A 208 37.54 13.71 9.83
C THR A 208 38.18 15.05 10.21
N ALA A 209 37.43 16.16 10.11
CA ALA A 209 37.89 17.48 10.56
C ALA A 209 37.87 17.62 12.08
N ALA A 210 36.82 17.13 12.76
CA ALA A 210 36.70 17.17 14.22
C ALA A 210 37.83 16.40 14.92
N ALA A 211 38.27 15.28 14.32
CA ALA A 211 39.40 14.49 14.82
C ALA A 211 40.76 15.23 14.84
N ARG A 212 40.86 16.41 14.20
CA ARG A 212 42.10 17.21 14.13
C ARG A 212 42.26 18.22 15.26
N PHE A 213 41.18 18.64 15.92
CA PHE A 213 41.17 19.84 16.76
C PHE A 213 40.79 19.61 18.24
N VAL A 214 40.31 18.43 18.62
CA VAL A 214 39.86 18.16 20.00
C VAL A 214 40.41 16.81 20.45
N THR A 215 40.81 16.66 21.71
CA THR A 215 41.01 15.33 22.32
C THR A 215 39.63 14.68 22.43
N VAL A 216 39.27 14.01 21.34
CA VAL A 216 38.00 13.35 21.01
C VAL A 216 37.43 12.47 22.14
N SER A 217 38.21 12.12 23.16
CA SER A 217 37.79 11.27 24.29
C SER A 217 36.77 11.89 25.27
N ARG A 218 36.79 13.19 25.53
CA ARG A 218 35.98 13.80 26.61
C ARG A 218 34.52 14.07 26.20
N VAL A 219 34.31 14.66 25.04
CA VAL A 219 32.97 14.96 24.51
C VAL A 219 32.20 13.67 24.21
N LEU A 220 32.89 12.68 23.62
CA LEU A 220 32.29 11.38 23.29
C LEU A 220 32.02 10.52 24.54
N GLY A 221 32.87 10.65 25.58
CA GLY A 221 32.62 10.03 26.88
C GLY A 221 31.39 10.62 27.59
N ALA A 222 31.20 11.93 27.51
CA ALA A 222 30.02 12.60 28.08
C ALA A 222 28.73 12.20 27.36
N ALA A 223 28.75 12.13 26.02
CA ALA A 223 27.62 11.63 25.25
C ALA A 223 27.29 10.16 25.60
N GLY A 224 28.32 9.31 25.74
CA GLY A 224 28.17 7.90 26.13
C GLY A 224 27.53 7.70 27.52
N ALA A 225 27.96 8.51 28.48
CA ALA A 225 27.39 8.48 29.83
C ALA A 225 25.92 8.91 29.84
N ALA A 226 25.56 9.94 29.07
CA ALA A 226 24.17 10.40 28.96
C ALA A 226 23.25 9.33 28.35
N ALA A 227 23.69 8.59 27.33
CA ALA A 227 22.89 7.52 26.74
C ALA A 227 22.78 6.27 27.61
N ALA A 228 23.82 5.93 28.37
CA ALA A 228 23.74 4.83 29.34
C ALA A 228 22.76 5.14 30.47
N LEU A 229 22.77 6.39 30.96
CA LEU A 229 21.82 6.89 31.95
C LEU A 229 20.37 6.86 31.40
N TRP A 230 20.22 7.22 30.13
CA TRP A 230 18.93 7.20 29.43
C TRP A 230 18.38 5.78 29.20
N LEU A 231 19.23 4.83 28.80
CA LEU A 231 18.87 3.41 28.66
C LEU A 231 18.44 2.80 30.00
N ALA A 232 19.11 3.18 31.09
CA ALA A 232 18.69 2.79 32.43
C ALA A 232 17.30 3.36 32.78
N CYS A 233 17.01 4.61 32.40
CA CYS A 233 15.69 5.22 32.61
C CYS A 233 14.56 4.54 31.81
N THR A 234 14.79 4.09 30.57
CA THR A 234 13.77 3.40 29.74
C THR A 234 13.51 1.95 30.17
N VAL A 235 14.54 1.29 30.71
CA VAL A 235 14.42 -0.07 31.26
C VAL A 235 13.72 -0.06 32.63
N VAL A 236 13.97 0.95 33.46
CA VAL A 236 13.48 0.99 34.85
C VAL A 236 12.14 1.73 35.00
N SER A 237 11.81 2.70 34.13
CA SER A 237 10.57 3.49 34.25
C SER A 237 9.51 3.09 33.21
N PRO A 238 8.39 2.48 33.64
CA PRO A 238 7.26 2.20 32.75
C PRO A 238 6.72 3.46 32.08
N ARG A 239 6.62 4.59 32.79
CA ARG A 239 6.09 5.86 32.25
C ARG A 239 6.90 6.42 31.08
N VAL A 240 8.23 6.26 31.11
CA VAL A 240 9.10 6.72 30.02
C VAL A 240 8.92 5.82 28.80
N ARG A 241 8.70 4.52 29.00
CA ARG A 241 8.42 3.55 27.93
C ARG A 241 7.07 3.81 27.26
N THR A 242 6.01 4.01 28.05
CA THR A 242 4.66 4.31 27.51
C THR A 242 4.66 5.61 26.71
N PHE A 243 5.39 6.63 27.17
CA PHE A 243 5.56 7.89 26.43
C PHE A 243 6.17 7.68 25.03
N PHE A 244 7.18 6.81 24.89
CA PHE A 244 7.78 6.50 23.58
C PHE A 244 6.87 5.64 22.70
N ASP A 245 6.16 4.66 23.26
CA ASP A 245 5.17 3.86 22.52
C ASP A 245 4.03 4.72 21.97
N ASP A 246 3.47 5.61 22.80
CA ASP A 246 2.41 6.56 22.39
C ASP A 246 2.91 7.56 21.35
N SER A 247 4.17 7.99 21.46
CA SER A 247 4.80 8.95 20.54
C SER A 247 5.15 8.34 19.19
N LEU A 248 5.42 7.02 19.12
CA LEU A 248 5.71 6.29 17.88
C LEU A 248 4.45 5.74 17.21
N LYS A 249 3.27 5.80 17.85
CA LYS A 249 2.02 5.20 17.34
C LYS A 249 1.68 5.58 15.89
N HIS A 250 2.06 6.78 15.45
CA HIS A 250 1.82 7.26 14.08
C HIS A 250 2.70 6.57 13.01
N VAL A 251 3.90 6.08 13.38
CA VAL A 251 4.77 5.28 12.50
C VAL A 251 4.16 3.90 12.24
N TRP A 252 3.30 3.43 13.14
CA TRP A 252 2.55 2.18 13.04
C TRP A 252 1.22 2.31 12.29
N LEU A 253 0.78 3.54 11.98
CA LEU A 253 -0.53 3.83 11.40
C LEU A 253 -0.48 4.20 9.90
N GLU A 254 0.68 4.58 9.36
CA GLU A 254 0.83 4.82 7.92
C GLU A 254 1.22 3.54 7.15
N GLU A 255 0.31 3.07 6.29
CA GLU A 255 0.42 1.82 5.50
C GLU A 255 1.71 1.69 4.70
N GLY A 256 2.22 2.82 4.22
CA GLY A 256 3.48 2.88 3.49
C GLY A 256 4.66 2.42 4.36
N TYR A 257 4.73 2.83 5.63
CA TYR A 257 5.94 2.67 6.43
C TYR A 257 6.02 1.30 7.11
N VAL A 258 4.94 0.84 7.75
CA VAL A 258 4.86 -0.50 8.38
C VAL A 258 4.99 -1.61 7.34
N GLY A 259 4.24 -1.48 6.24
CA GLY A 259 4.28 -2.46 5.15
C GLY A 259 5.64 -2.53 4.46
N ARG A 260 6.40 -1.43 4.42
CA ARG A 260 7.75 -1.40 3.83
C ARG A 260 8.83 -1.86 4.82
N MET A 261 8.74 -1.52 6.11
CA MET A 261 9.70 -1.98 7.12
C MET A 261 9.56 -3.48 7.41
N LEU A 262 8.33 -3.99 7.53
CA LEU A 262 8.08 -5.44 7.61
C LEU A 262 8.55 -6.15 6.33
N ARG A 263 8.39 -5.53 5.14
CA ARG A 263 8.95 -6.05 3.88
C ARG A 263 10.49 -6.10 3.92
N ARG A 264 11.16 -5.06 4.41
CA ARG A 264 12.63 -4.98 4.52
C ARG A 264 13.16 -6.00 5.54
N LEU A 265 12.51 -6.17 6.68
CA LEU A 265 12.86 -7.17 7.69
C LEU A 265 12.68 -8.61 7.16
N GLN A 266 11.55 -8.89 6.49
CA GLN A 266 11.29 -10.17 5.81
C GLN A 266 12.31 -10.47 4.72
N VAL A 267 12.90 -9.44 4.12
CA VAL A 267 13.95 -9.59 3.11
C VAL A 267 15.28 -9.95 3.74
N VAL A 268 15.66 -9.24 4.79
CA VAL A 268 16.90 -9.53 5.52
C VAL A 268 16.87 -10.94 6.11
N GLU A 269 15.75 -11.34 6.72
CA GLU A 269 15.59 -12.67 7.31
C GLU A 269 15.75 -13.79 6.28
N ALA A 270 15.06 -13.71 5.14
CA ALA A 270 15.16 -14.74 4.10
C ALA A 270 16.55 -14.79 3.43
N TYR A 271 17.30 -13.68 3.45
CA TYR A 271 18.63 -13.59 2.83
C TYR A 271 19.66 -14.23 3.76
N LEU A 272 19.46 -14.07 5.07
CA LEU A 272 20.28 -14.70 6.09
C LEU A 272 20.02 -16.21 6.20
N GLU A 273 18.82 -16.69 5.86
CA GLU A 273 18.50 -18.14 5.84
C GLU A 273 19.19 -18.89 4.68
N ASP A 274 19.17 -18.34 3.46
CA ASP A 274 19.85 -18.94 2.29
C ASP A 274 20.40 -17.85 1.33
N PRO A 275 21.62 -17.33 1.58
CA PRO A 275 22.18 -16.22 0.83
C PRO A 275 22.48 -16.56 -0.64
N TRP A 276 22.59 -17.85 -0.96
CA TRP A 276 23.08 -18.34 -2.25
C TRP A 276 21.96 -18.79 -3.18
N ASN A 277 20.75 -19.00 -2.66
CA ASN A 277 19.60 -19.49 -3.42
C ASN A 277 18.36 -18.61 -3.29
N TRP A 278 18.57 -17.30 -3.14
CA TRP A 278 17.54 -16.29 -2.95
C TRP A 278 16.60 -16.14 -4.17
N PRO A 279 15.30 -16.46 -4.07
CA PRO A 279 14.41 -16.50 -5.23
C PRO A 279 13.62 -15.20 -5.46
N GLY A 280 13.91 -14.13 -4.70
CA GLY A 280 13.17 -12.86 -4.76
C GLY A 280 12.01 -12.76 -3.75
N LEU A 281 11.49 -11.55 -3.58
CA LEU A 281 10.55 -11.18 -2.51
C LEU A 281 9.25 -11.99 -2.54
N HIS A 282 8.69 -12.20 -3.74
CA HIS A 282 7.45 -12.96 -3.92
C HIS A 282 7.63 -14.44 -3.59
N MET A 283 8.79 -15.02 -3.95
CA MET A 283 9.12 -16.42 -3.70
C MET A 283 9.56 -16.70 -2.27
N SER A 284 10.16 -15.73 -1.56
CA SER A 284 10.46 -15.87 -0.13
C SER A 284 9.18 -16.06 0.72
N ARG A 285 8.06 -15.45 0.31
CA ARG A 285 6.74 -15.68 0.95
C ARG A 285 6.21 -17.08 0.65
N ILE A 286 6.31 -17.52 -0.60
CA ILE A 286 5.91 -18.88 -0.98
C ILE A 286 6.77 -19.93 -0.28
N GLN A 287 8.07 -19.73 -0.15
CA GLN A 287 8.97 -20.64 0.59
C GLN A 287 8.66 -20.66 2.10
N ARG A 288 8.35 -19.53 2.71
CA ARG A 288 7.85 -19.50 4.10
C ARG A 288 6.52 -20.23 4.24
N LEU A 289 5.61 -20.08 3.27
CA LEU A 289 4.38 -20.86 3.24
C LEU A 289 4.66 -22.35 3.08
N ARG A 290 5.63 -22.76 2.23
CA ARG A 290 6.07 -24.17 2.10
C ARG A 290 6.69 -24.73 3.38
N LYS A 291 7.41 -23.91 4.15
CA LYS A 291 8.02 -24.28 5.44
C LYS A 291 6.97 -24.37 6.55
N ARG A 292 5.96 -23.48 6.52
CA ARG A 292 4.89 -23.40 7.51
C ARG A 292 3.75 -24.38 7.25
N TYR A 293 3.45 -24.64 5.98
CA TYR A 293 2.40 -25.52 5.50
C TYR A 293 3.03 -26.54 4.54
N PRO A 294 2.81 -27.85 4.73
CA PRO A 294 3.36 -28.87 3.85
C PRO A 294 2.61 -28.80 2.51
N LEU A 295 3.05 -27.92 1.63
CA LEU A 295 2.51 -27.68 0.29
C LEU A 295 3.44 -28.35 -0.74
N PRO A 296 3.26 -29.64 -1.03
CA PRO A 296 4.21 -30.43 -1.82
C PRO A 296 4.19 -30.09 -3.32
N ASP A 297 3.13 -29.44 -3.81
CA ASP A 297 2.97 -29.12 -5.22
C ASP A 297 2.35 -27.73 -5.42
N LEU A 298 2.91 -26.93 -6.33
CA LEU A 298 2.41 -25.58 -6.68
C LEU A 298 1.91 -25.54 -8.14
N SER A 299 1.47 -26.68 -8.66
CA SER A 299 0.77 -26.71 -9.94
C SER A 299 -0.54 -25.94 -9.82
N LEU A 300 -0.83 -25.10 -10.82
CA LEU A 300 -2.18 -24.55 -10.99
C LEU A 300 -3.10 -25.74 -11.30
N SER A 301 -4.16 -25.93 -10.50
CA SER A 301 -5.21 -26.91 -10.84
C SER A 301 -5.70 -26.60 -12.26
N PRO A 302 -5.81 -27.58 -13.17
CA PRO A 302 -6.35 -27.37 -14.52
C PRO A 302 -7.69 -26.64 -14.51
N GLU A 303 -8.49 -26.90 -13.48
CA GLU A 303 -9.78 -26.27 -13.20
C GLU A 303 -9.68 -24.73 -13.16
N TRP A 304 -8.55 -24.15 -12.72
CA TRP A 304 -8.32 -22.71 -12.67
C TRP A 304 -8.36 -22.03 -14.04
N SER A 305 -8.06 -22.78 -15.10
CA SER A 305 -8.03 -22.28 -16.48
C SER A 305 -9.19 -22.77 -17.35
N GLU A 306 -9.92 -23.79 -16.89
CA GLU A 306 -11.06 -24.34 -17.61
C GLU A 306 -12.29 -23.42 -17.50
N PRO A 307 -13.17 -23.35 -18.51
CA PRO A 307 -14.45 -22.64 -18.42
C PRO A 307 -15.32 -23.13 -17.25
N LEU A 308 -16.14 -22.24 -16.67
CA LEU A 308 -17.17 -22.65 -15.72
C LEU A 308 -18.21 -23.52 -16.44
N ALA A 309 -18.04 -24.84 -16.34
CA ALA A 309 -19.00 -25.82 -16.85
C ALA A 309 -20.04 -26.16 -15.78
N GLU A 310 -21.23 -25.58 -15.90
CA GLU A 310 -22.40 -26.02 -15.14
C GLU A 310 -22.97 -27.29 -15.77
N PRO A 311 -23.48 -28.25 -14.96
CA PRO A 311 -24.24 -29.37 -15.50
C PRO A 311 -25.39 -28.86 -16.38
N PRO A 312 -25.69 -29.51 -17.52
CA PRO A 312 -26.73 -29.05 -18.44
C PRO A 312 -28.08 -28.78 -17.78
N GLU A 313 -28.46 -29.61 -16.80
CA GLU A 313 -29.70 -29.44 -16.03
C GLU A 313 -29.70 -28.18 -15.15
N VAL A 314 -28.55 -27.79 -14.60
CA VAL A 314 -28.38 -26.56 -13.82
C VAL A 314 -28.46 -25.37 -14.76
N TRP A 315 -27.75 -25.43 -15.87
CA TRP A 315 -27.74 -24.40 -16.89
C TRP A 315 -29.14 -24.13 -17.47
N ASP A 316 -29.89 -25.17 -17.80
CA ASP A 316 -31.25 -25.05 -18.34
C ASP A 316 -32.21 -24.49 -17.30
N ALA A 317 -32.11 -24.90 -16.03
CA ALA A 317 -32.92 -24.34 -14.95
C ALA A 317 -32.63 -22.84 -14.73
N LEU A 318 -31.35 -22.45 -14.77
CA LEU A 318 -30.92 -21.05 -14.65
C LEU A 318 -31.37 -20.21 -15.85
N ARG A 319 -31.42 -20.78 -17.06
CA ARG A 319 -32.02 -20.13 -18.23
C ARG A 319 -33.52 -19.96 -18.09
N GLN A 320 -34.23 -20.97 -17.58
CA GLN A 320 -35.68 -20.88 -17.32
C GLN A 320 -36.00 -19.80 -16.28
N MET A 321 -35.18 -19.67 -15.22
CA MET A 321 -35.32 -18.58 -14.24
C MET A 321 -35.15 -17.19 -14.87
N ARG A 322 -34.39 -17.07 -15.96
CA ARG A 322 -34.25 -15.83 -16.74
C ARG A 322 -35.34 -15.65 -17.79
N GLY A 323 -36.29 -16.58 -17.90
CA GLY A 323 -37.43 -16.55 -18.82
C GLY A 323 -38.41 -15.43 -18.46
N GLY A 324 -38.04 -14.19 -18.79
CA GLY A 324 -38.81 -12.97 -18.58
C GLY A 324 -38.69 -11.99 -19.75
N GLN A 325 -38.76 -10.68 -19.46
CA GLN A 325 -38.60 -9.62 -20.46
C GLN A 325 -37.27 -9.79 -21.23
N PRO A 326 -37.22 -9.55 -22.56
CA PRO A 326 -36.06 -9.89 -23.37
C PRO A 326 -34.77 -9.19 -22.92
N ARG A 327 -34.85 -7.99 -22.30
CA ARG A 327 -33.71 -7.27 -21.68
C ARG A 327 -34.16 -6.34 -20.55
N TYR A 328 -33.68 -6.59 -19.33
CA TYR A 328 -33.87 -5.73 -18.16
C TYR A 328 -32.97 -4.49 -18.21
N ASP A 329 -33.37 -3.40 -17.55
CA ASP A 329 -32.39 -2.41 -17.11
C ASP A 329 -31.64 -2.98 -15.89
N ILE A 330 -30.37 -2.63 -15.72
CA ILE A 330 -29.53 -3.08 -14.59
C ILE A 330 -29.04 -1.85 -13.84
N VAL A 331 -29.32 -1.79 -12.55
CA VAL A 331 -28.85 -0.75 -11.64
C VAL A 331 -27.91 -1.39 -10.62
N VAL A 332 -26.65 -0.99 -10.65
CA VAL A 332 -25.66 -1.35 -9.64
C VAL A 332 -25.50 -0.16 -8.70
N PHE A 333 -26.02 -0.30 -7.49
CA PHE A 333 -25.83 0.63 -6.39
C PHE A 333 -24.59 0.18 -5.61
N PHE A 334 -23.45 0.78 -5.94
CA PHE A 334 -22.14 0.42 -5.43
C PHE A 334 -21.73 1.39 -4.33
N VAL A 335 -21.41 0.89 -3.15
CA VAL A 335 -20.90 1.71 -2.04
C VAL A 335 -19.47 1.31 -1.72
N ASP A 336 -18.54 2.22 -1.92
CA ASP A 336 -17.11 2.00 -1.67
C ASP A 336 -16.84 1.94 -0.15
N THR A 337 -16.12 0.92 0.33
CA THR A 337 -15.74 0.70 1.75
C THR A 337 -16.86 0.35 2.75
N LEU A 338 -18.03 -0.13 2.30
CA LEU A 338 -19.16 -0.45 3.18
C LEU A 338 -19.06 -1.86 3.78
N ARG A 339 -18.97 -1.94 5.11
CA ARG A 339 -18.94 -3.20 5.85
C ARG A 339 -20.29 -3.93 5.82
N GLY A 340 -20.25 -5.25 5.73
CA GLY A 340 -21.44 -6.10 5.78
C GLY A 340 -22.23 -5.98 7.08
N ASP A 341 -21.57 -5.88 8.24
CA ASP A 341 -22.27 -5.76 9.53
C ASP A 341 -23.05 -4.44 9.67
N VAL A 342 -22.57 -3.35 9.05
CA VAL A 342 -23.28 -2.07 9.01
C VAL A 342 -24.51 -2.16 8.13
N ALA A 343 -24.39 -2.74 6.93
CA ALA A 343 -25.52 -2.93 6.03
C ALA A 343 -26.57 -3.92 6.54
N GLU A 344 -26.17 -4.88 7.39
CA GLU A 344 -27.09 -5.81 8.04
C GLU A 344 -27.86 -5.19 9.22
N SER A 345 -27.38 -4.08 9.77
CA SER A 345 -28.02 -3.39 10.88
C SER A 345 -29.25 -2.61 10.40
N ARG A 346 -30.44 -3.03 10.83
CA ARG A 346 -31.69 -2.33 10.52
C ARG A 346 -31.77 -0.93 11.15
N ALA A 347 -30.99 -0.67 12.20
CA ALA A 347 -30.88 0.66 12.77
C ALA A 347 -30.07 1.60 11.86
N MET A 348 -29.03 1.08 11.21
CA MET A 348 -28.12 1.88 10.38
C MET A 348 -28.55 1.94 8.92
N MET A 349 -29.05 0.85 8.35
CA MET A 349 -29.44 0.76 6.94
C MET A 349 -30.84 0.16 6.71
N PRO A 350 -31.91 0.74 7.29
CA PRO A 350 -33.27 0.21 7.18
C PRO A 350 -33.81 0.17 5.75
N GLU A 351 -33.43 1.05 4.82
CA GLU A 351 -33.95 1.02 3.45
C GLU A 351 -33.37 -0.18 2.67
N VAL A 352 -32.06 -0.42 2.76
CA VAL A 352 -31.42 -1.65 2.25
C VAL A 352 -32.04 -2.87 2.90
N ARG A 353 -32.30 -2.82 4.22
CA ARG A 353 -32.90 -3.96 4.92
C ARG A 353 -34.33 -4.26 4.49
N ARG A 354 -35.15 -3.24 4.27
CA ARG A 354 -36.50 -3.36 3.75
C ARG A 354 -36.49 -3.88 2.32
N PHE A 355 -35.60 -3.36 1.48
CA PHE A 355 -35.44 -3.82 0.10
C PHE A 355 -35.05 -5.31 0.03
N ALA A 356 -34.16 -5.74 0.91
CA ALA A 356 -33.70 -7.12 0.99
C ALA A 356 -34.81 -8.14 1.36
N GLU A 357 -35.94 -7.70 1.94
CA GLU A 357 -37.11 -8.57 2.18
C GLU A 357 -37.80 -9.03 0.89
N ARG A 358 -37.50 -8.38 -0.23
CA ARG A 358 -38.03 -8.69 -1.56
C ARG A 358 -36.96 -9.20 -2.53
N ALA A 359 -35.75 -9.46 -2.05
CA ALA A 359 -34.58 -9.75 -2.87
C ALA A 359 -33.83 -10.99 -2.36
N LEU A 360 -32.79 -11.38 -3.10
CA LEU A 360 -31.80 -12.35 -2.63
C LEU A 360 -30.79 -11.61 -1.73
N ASP A 361 -30.77 -11.96 -0.46
CA ASP A 361 -29.99 -11.31 0.60
C ASP A 361 -28.85 -12.23 1.06
N PHE A 362 -27.63 -11.97 0.56
CA PHE A 362 -26.46 -12.80 0.81
C PHE A 362 -25.69 -12.31 2.04
N ARG A 363 -25.94 -12.94 3.19
CA ARG A 363 -25.38 -12.51 4.50
C ARG A 363 -23.90 -12.80 4.68
N ARG A 364 -23.33 -13.61 3.81
CA ARG A 364 -21.92 -14.02 3.86
C ARG A 364 -21.25 -13.82 2.50
N ALA A 365 -21.45 -12.64 1.91
CA ALA A 365 -20.72 -12.22 0.73
C ALA A 365 -19.35 -11.67 1.13
N TYR A 366 -18.33 -12.10 0.39
CA TYR A 366 -16.94 -11.72 0.64
C TYR A 366 -16.29 -11.09 -0.59
N SER A 367 -15.47 -10.07 -0.33
CA SER A 367 -14.56 -9.51 -1.31
C SER A 367 -13.34 -10.40 -1.53
N THR A 368 -12.71 -10.23 -2.69
CA THR A 368 -11.42 -10.84 -3.05
C THR A 368 -10.22 -10.05 -2.52
N GLY A 369 -10.46 -8.91 -1.88
CA GLY A 369 -9.43 -8.09 -1.27
C GLY A 369 -10.03 -7.06 -0.33
N SER A 370 -9.18 -6.24 0.27
CA SER A 370 -9.58 -5.16 1.18
C SER A 370 -9.41 -3.78 0.54
N ASP A 371 -9.36 -3.69 -0.78
CA ASP A 371 -9.22 -2.44 -1.52
C ASP A 371 -9.89 -2.50 -2.89
N THR A 372 -10.32 -1.35 -3.39
CA THR A 372 -11.02 -1.20 -4.68
C THR A 372 -10.22 -1.74 -5.86
N LEU A 373 -8.89 -1.60 -5.87
CA LEU A 373 -8.07 -1.97 -7.02
C LEU A 373 -7.96 -3.49 -7.21
N ARG A 374 -8.12 -4.31 -6.16
CA ARG A 374 -8.29 -5.77 -6.30
C ARG A 374 -9.74 -6.22 -6.34
N SER A 375 -10.63 -5.53 -5.64
CA SER A 375 -12.02 -5.99 -5.46
C SER A 375 -12.89 -5.68 -6.68
N LEU A 376 -12.76 -4.49 -7.25
CA LEU A 376 -13.53 -4.07 -8.43
C LEU A 376 -13.28 -4.93 -9.70
N PRO A 377 -12.03 -5.25 -10.12
CA PRO A 377 -11.81 -6.14 -11.26
C PRO A 377 -12.34 -7.56 -11.01
N ALA A 378 -12.28 -8.04 -9.78
CA ALA A 378 -12.83 -9.35 -9.44
C ALA A 378 -14.36 -9.36 -9.55
N LEU A 379 -15.01 -8.29 -9.08
CA LEU A 379 -16.45 -8.10 -9.16
C LEU A 379 -16.93 -7.98 -10.61
N THR A 380 -16.26 -7.19 -11.45
CA THR A 380 -16.68 -6.99 -12.85
C THR A 380 -16.23 -8.12 -13.77
N GLY A 381 -15.07 -8.73 -13.52
CA GLY A 381 -14.49 -9.81 -14.32
C GLY A 381 -14.92 -11.21 -13.89
N GLY A 382 -15.48 -11.37 -12.69
CA GLY A 382 -15.93 -12.64 -12.13
C GLY A 382 -14.83 -13.66 -11.89
N ASN A 383 -13.60 -13.21 -11.64
CA ASN A 383 -12.44 -14.07 -11.46
C ASN A 383 -11.43 -13.45 -10.50
N TYR A 384 -10.53 -14.29 -10.00
CA TYR A 384 -9.50 -13.91 -9.02
C TYR A 384 -8.22 -13.35 -9.66
N ASP A 385 -8.09 -13.35 -10.99
CA ASP A 385 -6.97 -12.70 -11.70
C ASP A 385 -7.27 -11.21 -11.91
N VAL A 386 -7.07 -10.44 -10.85
CA VAL A 386 -7.36 -9.00 -10.77
C VAL A 386 -6.47 -8.13 -11.65
N PHE A 387 -5.41 -8.70 -12.26
CA PHE A 387 -4.49 -7.95 -13.12
C PHE A 387 -4.91 -7.93 -14.59
N GLN A 388 -5.88 -8.76 -14.96
CA GLN A 388 -6.37 -8.85 -16.33
C GLN A 388 -7.87 -8.50 -16.37
N THR A 389 -8.28 -7.71 -17.35
CA THR A 389 -9.70 -7.51 -17.63
C THR A 389 -10.12 -8.51 -18.71
N PRO A 390 -10.91 -9.53 -18.37
CA PRO A 390 -11.18 -10.62 -19.29
C PRO A 390 -12.31 -10.24 -20.28
N PRO A 391 -12.52 -11.00 -21.38
CA PRO A 391 -13.57 -10.69 -22.36
C PRO A 391 -15.01 -10.76 -21.80
N ASN A 392 -15.21 -11.56 -20.76
CA ASN A 392 -16.45 -11.77 -20.03
C ASN A 392 -16.70 -10.74 -18.90
N ASP A 393 -15.89 -9.68 -18.82
CA ASP A 393 -16.13 -8.55 -17.92
C ASP A 393 -17.52 -7.91 -18.15
N VAL A 394 -18.26 -7.63 -17.08
CA VAL A 394 -19.63 -7.08 -17.10
C VAL A 394 -19.78 -5.87 -18.01
N LEU A 395 -18.82 -4.93 -18.01
CA LEU A 395 -18.91 -3.72 -18.83
C LEU A 395 -18.69 -4.05 -20.31
N ARG A 396 -17.80 -5.00 -20.62
CA ARG A 396 -17.58 -5.48 -21.99
C ARG A 396 -18.79 -6.25 -22.51
N VAL A 397 -19.37 -7.11 -21.67
CA VAL A 397 -20.61 -7.84 -21.96
C VAL A 397 -21.74 -6.85 -22.24
N ALA A 398 -21.94 -5.85 -21.37
CA ALA A 398 -22.96 -4.83 -21.55
C ALA A 398 -22.85 -4.13 -22.90
N ARG A 399 -21.64 -3.64 -23.25
CA ARG A 399 -21.40 -2.94 -24.52
C ARG A 399 -21.67 -3.81 -25.74
N ARG A 400 -21.14 -5.04 -25.79
CA ARG A 400 -21.38 -5.94 -26.94
C ARG A 400 -22.83 -6.40 -27.04
N SER A 401 -23.52 -6.49 -25.91
CA SER A 401 -24.94 -6.76 -25.85
C SER A 401 -25.80 -5.53 -26.11
N GLY A 402 -25.22 -4.37 -26.47
CA GLY A 402 -25.98 -3.18 -26.85
C GLY A 402 -26.65 -2.43 -25.69
N TYR A 403 -26.20 -2.64 -24.45
CA TYR A 403 -26.63 -1.83 -23.31
C TYR A 403 -26.01 -0.43 -23.39
N GLU A 404 -26.78 0.61 -23.09
CA GLU A 404 -26.23 1.93 -22.79
C GLU A 404 -25.61 1.88 -21.39
N THR A 405 -24.32 2.21 -21.27
CA THR A 405 -23.60 2.13 -20.00
C THR A 405 -23.34 3.53 -19.45
N THR A 406 -23.82 3.81 -18.23
CA THR A 406 -23.65 5.11 -17.58
C THR A 406 -23.16 4.92 -16.16
N VAL A 407 -22.10 5.64 -15.79
CA VAL A 407 -21.64 5.73 -14.41
C VAL A 407 -21.98 7.10 -13.82
N PHE A 408 -22.49 7.11 -12.60
CA PHE A 408 -22.72 8.29 -11.78
C PHE A 408 -21.73 8.24 -10.62
N ILE A 409 -20.78 9.17 -10.59
CA ILE A 409 -19.56 9.01 -9.77
C ILE A 409 -19.02 10.35 -9.29
N ALA A 410 -18.46 10.34 -8.09
CA ALA A 410 -17.71 11.46 -7.55
C ALA A 410 -16.44 11.74 -8.39
N LYS A 411 -16.09 13.01 -8.59
CA LYS A 411 -14.97 13.41 -9.47
C LYS A 411 -13.64 12.82 -9.02
N SER A 412 -13.35 12.82 -7.72
CA SER A 412 -12.08 12.25 -7.23
C SER A 412 -11.97 10.75 -7.54
N ALA A 413 -13.05 9.98 -7.38
CA ALA A 413 -13.10 8.57 -7.73
C ALA A 413 -12.97 8.33 -9.25
N TYR A 414 -13.65 9.14 -10.06
CA TYR A 414 -13.56 9.06 -11.52
C TYR A 414 -12.13 9.30 -12.03
N GLU A 415 -11.44 10.33 -11.51
CA GLU A 415 -10.06 10.64 -11.88
C GLU A 415 -9.07 9.58 -11.40
N PHE A 416 -9.31 9.01 -10.21
CA PHE A 416 -8.50 7.92 -9.65
C PHE A 416 -8.61 6.64 -10.49
N LEU A 417 -9.84 6.20 -10.75
CA LEU A 417 -10.10 5.00 -11.55
C LEU A 417 -9.67 5.20 -13.00
N GLY A 418 -9.86 6.39 -13.58
CA GLY A 418 -9.39 6.70 -14.94
C GLY A 418 -7.86 6.56 -15.10
N LYS A 419 -7.08 6.82 -14.05
CA LYS A 419 -5.62 6.65 -14.06
C LYS A 419 -5.17 5.22 -13.79
N LEU A 420 -5.79 4.55 -12.83
CA LEU A 420 -5.31 3.26 -12.34
C LEU A 420 -6.03 2.06 -12.96
N ARG A 421 -7.26 2.24 -13.43
CA ARG A 421 -8.17 1.19 -13.96
C ARG A 421 -8.95 1.71 -15.17
N PRO A 422 -8.28 2.12 -16.26
CA PRO A 422 -8.94 2.68 -17.44
C PRO A 422 -9.95 1.71 -18.09
N GLU A 423 -9.87 0.41 -17.80
CA GLU A 423 -10.81 -0.59 -18.29
C GLU A 423 -12.20 -0.49 -17.64
N PHE A 424 -12.30 0.12 -16.45
CA PHE A 424 -13.56 0.47 -15.78
C PHE A 424 -14.19 1.71 -16.42
N GLY A 425 -14.34 1.67 -17.74
CA GLY A 425 -14.88 2.74 -18.57
C GLY A 425 -16.37 2.56 -18.88
N PHE A 426 -17.06 3.66 -19.13
CA PHE A 426 -18.48 3.67 -19.48
C PHE A 426 -18.67 4.49 -20.77
N GLU A 427 -19.78 4.26 -21.48
CA GLU A 427 -20.17 5.07 -22.64
C GLU A 427 -20.44 6.52 -22.22
N ARG A 428 -21.04 6.70 -21.04
CA ARG A 428 -21.29 8.01 -20.42
C ARG A 428 -20.85 8.03 -18.96
N ALA A 429 -20.38 9.18 -18.50
CA ALA A 429 -20.07 9.44 -17.09
C ALA A 429 -20.73 10.75 -16.65
N GLU A 430 -21.61 10.67 -15.65
CA GLU A 430 -22.16 11.82 -14.94
C GLU A 430 -21.27 12.05 -13.70
N VAL A 431 -20.39 13.04 -13.78
CA VAL A 431 -19.37 13.31 -12.75
C VAL A 431 -19.85 14.40 -11.79
N ILE A 432 -19.84 14.09 -10.49
CA ILE A 432 -20.27 15.00 -9.43
C ILE A 432 -19.03 15.58 -8.73
N GLU A 433 -18.95 16.91 -8.64
CA GLU A 433 -17.87 17.60 -7.94
C GLU A 433 -17.89 17.32 -6.43
N ASP A 434 -16.82 16.73 -5.90
CA ASP A 434 -16.67 16.34 -4.49
C ASP A 434 -15.56 17.10 -3.75
N TYR A 435 -14.88 18.02 -4.46
CA TYR A 435 -13.89 18.96 -3.92
C TYR A 435 -13.90 20.29 -4.71
N PRO A 436 -13.40 21.41 -4.16
CA PRO A 436 -13.31 22.70 -4.86
C PRO A 436 -12.29 22.66 -6.02
N ALA A 437 -12.56 23.34 -7.14
CA ALA A 437 -11.67 23.36 -8.31
C ALA A 437 -10.27 23.92 -8.02
N GLU A 438 -10.17 24.89 -7.11
CA GLU A 438 -8.89 25.44 -6.61
C GLU A 438 -8.07 24.45 -5.75
N GLN A 439 -8.67 23.39 -5.25
CA GLN A 439 -7.93 22.32 -4.58
C GLN A 439 -7.45 21.30 -5.62
N GLN A 440 -6.14 21.31 -5.90
CA GLN A 440 -5.52 20.17 -6.56
C GLN A 440 -5.40 19.02 -5.57
N VAL A 441 -6.40 18.15 -5.54
CA VAL A 441 -6.34 16.92 -4.74
C VAL A 441 -5.60 15.87 -5.55
N TRP A 442 -4.42 15.45 -5.06
CA TRP A 442 -3.70 14.32 -5.62
C TRP A 442 -3.99 13.09 -4.75
N GLY A 443 -5.04 12.34 -5.09
CA GLY A 443 -5.52 11.20 -4.30
C GLY A 443 -7.02 11.31 -3.97
N TYR A 444 -7.44 10.69 -2.87
CA TYR A 444 -8.83 10.64 -2.41
C TYR A 444 -9.30 12.02 -1.93
N GLY A 445 -10.44 12.49 -2.44
CA GLY A 445 -10.94 13.83 -2.17
C GLY A 445 -12.44 13.93 -2.33
N ALA A 446 -13.21 13.32 -1.43
CA ALA A 446 -14.64 13.62 -1.30
C ALA A 446 -14.90 14.35 0.02
N GLN A 447 -14.56 15.65 0.06
CA GLN A 447 -14.91 16.50 1.21
C GLN A 447 -16.39 16.90 1.11
N ARG A 448 -16.94 17.00 -0.10
CA ARG A 448 -18.35 17.34 -0.31
C ARG A 448 -19.18 16.06 -0.51
N PRO A 449 -20.38 15.97 0.07
CA PRO A 449 -21.26 14.84 -0.13
C PRO A 449 -21.76 14.78 -1.57
N THR A 450 -21.75 13.58 -2.16
CA THR A 450 -22.19 13.34 -3.54
C THR A 450 -23.39 12.41 -3.65
N ALA A 451 -23.69 11.62 -2.62
CA ALA A 451 -24.69 10.55 -2.68
C ALA A 451 -26.05 11.02 -3.20
N ARG A 452 -26.54 12.16 -2.69
CA ARG A 452 -27.81 12.74 -3.13
C ARG A 452 -27.78 13.17 -4.59
N ALA A 453 -26.73 13.86 -5.02
CA ALA A 453 -26.59 14.34 -6.39
C ALA A 453 -26.47 13.17 -7.39
N ILE A 454 -25.74 12.12 -7.02
CA ILE A 454 -25.66 10.86 -7.78
C ILE A 454 -27.06 10.28 -8.00
N VAL A 455 -27.85 10.13 -6.93
CA VAL A 455 -29.21 9.58 -7.02
C VAL A 455 -30.16 10.50 -7.78
N ASP A 456 -30.08 11.81 -7.60
CA ASP A 456 -30.90 12.78 -8.35
C ASP A 456 -30.66 12.68 -9.86
N ARG A 457 -29.39 12.56 -10.28
CA ARG A 457 -29.01 12.39 -11.70
C ARG A 457 -29.48 11.04 -12.24
N ALA A 458 -29.32 9.97 -11.47
CA ALA A 458 -29.77 8.64 -11.87
C ALA A 458 -31.30 8.59 -12.03
N ILE A 459 -32.07 9.18 -11.12
CA ILE A 459 -33.53 9.26 -11.22
C ILE A 459 -33.95 10.07 -12.46
N ALA A 460 -33.30 11.22 -12.71
CA ALA A 460 -33.58 12.03 -13.88
C ALA A 460 -33.30 11.27 -15.20
N GLU A 461 -32.22 10.49 -15.27
CA GLU A 461 -31.93 9.63 -16.42
C GLU A 461 -32.92 8.46 -16.54
N LEU A 462 -33.35 7.87 -15.42
CA LEU A 462 -34.35 6.79 -15.40
C LEU A 462 -35.68 7.24 -16.01
N GLN A 463 -36.07 8.50 -15.82
CA GLN A 463 -37.32 9.08 -16.34
C GLN A 463 -37.33 9.31 -17.86
N LYS A 464 -36.16 9.40 -18.50
CA LYS A 464 -36.06 9.59 -19.96
C LYS A 464 -36.63 8.39 -20.72
N GLU A 465 -36.99 8.64 -21.98
CA GLU A 465 -37.42 7.59 -22.90
C GLU A 465 -36.31 6.57 -23.12
N ARG A 466 -36.70 5.29 -23.13
CA ARG A 466 -35.80 4.14 -23.22
C ARG A 466 -35.64 3.75 -24.69
N THR A 467 -34.45 3.95 -25.26
CA THR A 467 -34.12 3.49 -26.63
C THR A 467 -33.33 2.19 -26.63
N ARG A 468 -32.53 1.94 -25.59
CA ARG A 468 -31.72 0.74 -25.35
C ARG A 468 -31.88 0.29 -23.88
N PRO A 469 -31.64 -0.99 -23.55
CA PRO A 469 -31.50 -1.40 -22.16
C PRO A 469 -30.31 -0.69 -21.53
N ARG A 470 -30.40 -0.37 -20.24
CA ARG A 470 -29.41 0.48 -19.55
C ARG A 470 -28.67 -0.29 -18.47
N LEU A 471 -27.37 -0.06 -18.36
CA LEU A 471 -26.56 -0.43 -17.19
C LEU A 471 -26.14 0.86 -16.49
N PHE A 472 -26.77 1.14 -15.36
CA PHE A 472 -26.45 2.28 -14.50
C PHE A 472 -25.57 1.81 -13.35
N TRP A 473 -24.42 2.45 -13.19
CA TRP A 473 -23.52 2.21 -12.08
C TRP A 473 -23.45 3.46 -11.21
N LEU A 474 -24.07 3.41 -10.04
CA LEU A 474 -24.03 4.50 -9.06
C LEU A 474 -22.87 4.21 -8.11
N PHE A 475 -21.76 4.92 -8.28
CA PHE A 475 -20.53 4.73 -7.53
C PHE A 475 -20.48 5.70 -6.35
N HIS A 476 -20.94 5.26 -5.19
CA HIS A 476 -20.97 6.07 -3.97
C HIS A 476 -19.62 6.04 -3.26
N PHE A 477 -18.91 7.18 -3.31
CA PHE A 477 -17.57 7.35 -2.74
C PHE A 477 -17.55 8.11 -1.40
N ASP A 478 -18.68 8.65 -0.97
CA ASP A 478 -18.81 9.38 0.30
C ASP A 478 -18.40 8.51 1.50
N GLN A 479 -18.75 7.22 1.46
CA GLN A 479 -18.42 6.27 2.53
C GLN A 479 -16.90 6.04 2.65
N HIS A 480 -16.16 5.98 1.53
CA HIS A 480 -14.71 5.86 1.53
C HIS A 480 -14.04 7.04 2.25
N ASN A 481 -14.60 8.24 2.12
CA ASN A 481 -14.05 9.47 2.70
C ASN A 481 -14.73 9.84 4.01
N TRP A 482 -15.22 8.86 4.76
CA TRP A 482 -16.04 9.08 5.95
C TRP A 482 -15.38 10.02 6.99
N ALA A 483 -14.06 9.96 7.09
CA ALA A 483 -13.28 10.78 8.01
C ALA A 483 -13.10 12.22 7.52
N GLN A 484 -13.06 12.44 6.19
CA GLN A 484 -12.75 13.71 5.54
C GLN A 484 -13.97 14.46 4.99
N LEU A 485 -15.15 13.84 4.98
CA LEU A 485 -16.39 14.48 4.53
C LEU A 485 -16.68 15.77 5.32
N ASP A 486 -17.45 16.68 4.76
CA ASP A 486 -17.78 17.96 5.38
C ASP A 486 -18.45 17.75 6.75
N ALA A 487 -17.93 18.44 7.77
CA ALA A 487 -18.37 18.21 9.15
C ALA A 487 -19.81 18.71 9.37
N ASP A 488 -20.19 19.83 8.76
CA ASP A 488 -21.54 20.39 8.89
C ASP A 488 -22.56 19.45 8.26
N HIS A 489 -22.25 18.87 7.09
CA HIS A 489 -23.07 17.84 6.48
C HIS A 489 -23.24 16.60 7.39
N VAL A 490 -22.15 16.10 7.98
CA VAL A 490 -22.21 14.95 8.89
C VAL A 490 -23.09 15.28 10.10
N GLU A 491 -22.90 16.43 10.74
CA GLU A 491 -23.71 16.84 11.89
C GLU A 491 -25.19 17.05 11.54
N GLU A 492 -25.49 17.57 10.35
CA GLU A 492 -26.87 17.69 9.85
C GLU A 492 -27.52 16.31 9.68
N GLN A 493 -26.83 15.37 9.03
CA GLN A 493 -27.37 14.02 8.84
C GLN A 493 -27.48 13.27 10.17
N ALA A 494 -26.52 13.44 11.08
CA ALA A 494 -26.58 12.85 12.42
C ALA A 494 -27.84 13.30 13.17
N LYS A 495 -28.13 14.61 13.18
CA LYS A 495 -29.36 15.16 13.77
C LYS A 495 -30.61 14.64 13.06
N ARG A 496 -30.60 14.64 11.72
CA ARG A 496 -31.72 14.15 10.91
C ARG A 496 -32.09 12.70 11.23
N PHE A 497 -31.10 11.85 11.49
CA PHE A 497 -31.30 10.42 11.71
C PHE A 497 -31.23 10.01 13.18
N GLY A 498 -31.02 10.95 14.11
CA GLY A 498 -30.89 10.67 15.54
C GLY A 498 -29.69 9.79 15.87
N ILE A 499 -28.57 9.96 15.17
CA ILE A 499 -27.34 9.22 15.43
C ILE A 499 -26.48 10.05 16.38
N GLU A 500 -26.18 9.47 17.54
CA GLU A 500 -25.31 10.09 18.54
C GLU A 500 -23.87 9.55 18.43
N ASP A 501 -22.91 10.37 18.87
CA ASP A 501 -21.52 9.93 19.00
C ASP A 501 -21.40 8.99 20.21
N ASP A 502 -20.90 7.79 19.93
CA ASP A 502 -20.66 6.76 20.94
C ASP A 502 -19.23 6.24 20.73
N PRO A 503 -18.28 6.62 21.61
CA PRO A 503 -16.90 6.18 21.53
C PRO A 503 -16.71 4.66 21.58
N ALA A 504 -17.72 3.90 22.06
CA ALA A 504 -17.67 2.45 22.18
C ALA A 504 -18.14 1.70 20.92
N GLN A 505 -18.67 2.39 19.92
CA GLN A 505 -19.20 1.80 18.69
C GLN A 505 -18.43 2.28 17.45
N LEU A 506 -18.64 1.62 16.29
CA LEU A 506 -18.08 1.97 14.96
C LEU A 506 -17.94 3.48 14.76
N ALA A 507 -16.87 4.00 14.15
CA ALA A 507 -16.65 5.45 14.04
C ALA A 507 -17.94 6.25 13.70
N TYR A 508 -18.34 7.20 14.57
CA TYR A 508 -19.59 7.95 14.48
C TYR A 508 -19.89 8.47 13.07
N ARG A 509 -18.91 9.12 12.44
CA ARG A 509 -19.02 9.68 11.08
C ARG A 509 -19.31 8.60 10.03
N TYR A 510 -18.69 7.42 10.15
CA TYR A 510 -18.91 6.29 9.25
C TYR A 510 -20.37 5.81 9.29
N ARG A 511 -20.97 5.75 10.49
CA ARG A 511 -22.39 5.36 10.67
C ARG A 511 -23.34 6.39 10.05
N VAL A 512 -23.06 7.67 10.29
CA VAL A 512 -23.88 8.78 9.76
C VAL A 512 -23.90 8.76 8.23
N ILE A 513 -22.75 8.54 7.60
CA ILE A 513 -22.64 8.51 6.14
C ILE A 513 -23.31 7.27 5.57
N ALA A 514 -23.13 6.10 6.20
CA ALA A 514 -23.82 4.88 5.79
C ALA A 514 -25.35 5.06 5.84
N ARG A 515 -25.86 5.71 6.89
CA ARG A 515 -27.28 6.03 7.03
C ARG A 515 -27.78 7.03 5.97
N SER A 516 -26.95 8.03 5.64
CA SER A 516 -27.25 9.00 4.58
C SER A 516 -27.36 8.32 3.22
N ILE A 517 -26.39 7.45 2.87
CA ILE A 517 -26.40 6.66 1.63
C ILE A 517 -27.60 5.69 1.60
N ASP A 518 -27.96 5.06 2.72
CA ASP A 518 -29.15 4.21 2.83
C ASP A 518 -30.43 4.97 2.49
N ALA A 519 -30.58 6.21 2.97
CA ALA A 519 -31.74 7.04 2.66
C ALA A 519 -31.83 7.37 1.15
N GLU A 520 -30.69 7.61 0.50
CA GLU A 520 -30.59 7.84 -0.94
C GLU A 520 -30.88 6.56 -1.75
N PHE A 521 -30.44 5.39 -1.28
CA PHE A 521 -30.85 4.10 -1.84
C PHE A 521 -32.38 3.92 -1.79
N GLY A 522 -33.00 4.20 -0.64
CA GLY A 522 -34.45 4.17 -0.50
C GLY A 522 -35.19 5.12 -1.45
N ARG A 523 -34.63 6.31 -1.72
CA ARG A 523 -35.17 7.24 -2.73
C ARG A 523 -35.12 6.67 -4.14
N LEU A 524 -34.01 6.04 -4.52
CA LEU A 524 -33.88 5.41 -5.84
C LEU A 524 -34.90 4.27 -6.01
N VAL A 525 -35.02 3.40 -5.02
CA VAL A 525 -36.00 2.29 -5.05
C VAL A 525 -37.43 2.83 -5.16
N ARG A 526 -37.81 3.82 -4.35
CA ARG A 526 -39.13 4.45 -4.44
C ARG A 526 -39.40 5.06 -5.82
N ALA A 527 -38.42 5.74 -6.42
CA ALA A 527 -38.57 6.29 -7.77
C ALA A 527 -38.78 5.22 -8.84
N LEU A 528 -38.13 4.05 -8.71
CA LEU A 528 -38.37 2.90 -9.60
C LEU A 528 -39.77 2.31 -9.41
N GLU A 529 -40.28 2.27 -8.18
CA GLU A 529 -41.63 1.79 -7.84
C GLU A 529 -42.72 2.74 -8.36
N GLU A 530 -42.64 4.03 -8.01
CA GLU A 530 -43.58 5.07 -8.45
C GLU A 530 -43.61 5.23 -9.97
N GLY A 531 -42.48 4.99 -10.64
CA GLY A 531 -42.38 4.98 -12.09
C GLY A 531 -42.82 3.68 -12.77
N ASN A 532 -43.30 2.67 -12.02
CA ASN A 532 -43.60 1.31 -12.51
C ASN A 532 -42.45 0.68 -13.30
N ARG A 533 -41.20 0.99 -12.94
CA ARG A 533 -39.98 0.51 -13.63
C ARG A 533 -39.29 -0.63 -12.88
N LEU A 534 -39.56 -0.81 -11.59
CA LEU A 534 -38.91 -1.85 -10.78
C LEU A 534 -39.15 -3.26 -11.35
N GLU A 535 -40.32 -3.55 -11.90
CA GLU A 535 -40.64 -4.85 -12.51
C GLU A 535 -39.85 -5.14 -13.80
N ASN A 536 -39.15 -4.14 -14.35
CA ASN A 536 -38.28 -4.27 -15.51
C ASN A 536 -36.83 -3.86 -15.22
N THR A 537 -36.44 -3.84 -13.93
CA THR A 537 -35.10 -3.42 -13.49
C THR A 537 -34.52 -4.45 -12.53
N ILE A 538 -33.33 -4.98 -12.85
CA ILE A 538 -32.48 -5.70 -11.92
C ILE A 538 -31.74 -4.67 -11.07
N VAL A 539 -31.78 -4.85 -9.75
CA VAL A 539 -31.11 -3.92 -8.81
C VAL A 539 -30.16 -4.72 -7.93
N LEU A 540 -28.87 -4.38 -8.00
CA LEU A 540 -27.80 -4.92 -7.18
C LEU A 540 -27.32 -3.85 -6.20
N PHE A 541 -27.45 -4.09 -4.91
CA PHE A 541 -26.76 -3.33 -3.86
C PHE A 541 -25.52 -4.10 -3.44
N VAL A 542 -24.34 -3.50 -3.56
CA VAL A 542 -23.06 -4.19 -3.30
C VAL A 542 -21.99 -3.24 -2.78
N SER A 543 -21.03 -3.78 -2.03
CA SER A 543 -19.77 -3.11 -1.72
C SER A 543 -18.58 -3.97 -2.17
N ASP A 544 -17.46 -3.31 -2.41
CA ASP A 544 -16.22 -3.93 -2.81
C ASP A 544 -15.34 -4.34 -1.64
N HIS A 545 -15.34 -3.61 -0.53
CA HIS A 545 -14.65 -3.98 0.70
C HIS A 545 -15.21 -3.19 1.89
N GLY A 546 -14.72 -3.44 3.09
CA GLY A 546 -15.08 -2.70 4.29
C GLY A 546 -13.94 -1.87 4.88
N GLU A 547 -14.10 -1.46 6.13
CA GLU A 547 -13.21 -0.52 6.84
C GLU A 547 -12.81 -1.04 8.24
N GLY A 548 -11.57 -0.76 8.65
CA GLY A 548 -10.99 -1.24 9.91
C GLY A 548 -11.65 -0.65 11.15
N LEU A 549 -11.97 0.65 11.11
CA LEU A 549 -12.70 1.39 12.16
C LEU A 549 -12.15 1.20 13.58
N GLY A 550 -10.84 1.11 13.71
CA GLY A 550 -10.12 1.05 14.99
C GLY A 550 -10.01 -0.35 15.58
N ARG A 551 -10.50 -1.39 14.88
CA ARG A 551 -10.35 -2.78 15.32
C ARG A 551 -8.88 -3.13 15.51
N ASP A 552 -8.53 -3.58 16.71
CA ASP A 552 -7.17 -3.94 17.08
C ASP A 552 -6.13 -2.82 16.78
N GLY A 553 -6.58 -1.56 16.85
CA GLY A 553 -5.78 -0.37 16.56
C GLY A 553 -5.67 0.01 15.08
N PHE A 554 -6.29 -0.75 14.17
CA PHE A 554 -6.27 -0.50 12.73
C PHE A 554 -7.53 0.22 12.25
N TRP A 555 -7.35 1.38 11.63
CA TRP A 555 -8.45 2.28 11.24
C TRP A 555 -8.80 2.27 9.75
N MET A 556 -7.88 1.81 8.91
CA MET A 556 -7.95 1.91 7.46
C MET A 556 -8.33 0.55 6.83
N HIS A 557 -8.06 0.40 5.52
CA HIS A 557 -8.31 -0.80 4.72
C HIS A 557 -7.03 -1.17 3.94
N SER A 558 -7.09 -1.95 2.86
CA SER A 558 -5.94 -2.33 1.99
C SER A 558 -4.83 -3.23 2.56
N VAL A 559 -4.66 -3.33 3.89
CA VAL A 559 -3.52 -4.05 4.50
C VAL A 559 -3.86 -5.47 4.96
N PHE A 560 -5.07 -5.69 5.47
CA PHE A 560 -5.48 -6.94 6.12
C PHE A 560 -6.75 -7.51 5.49
N LEU A 561 -6.94 -8.81 5.64
CA LEU A 561 -8.13 -9.54 5.15
C LEU A 561 -9.00 -9.99 6.33
N TRP A 562 -9.20 -9.10 7.31
CA TRP A 562 -10.05 -9.37 8.46
C TRP A 562 -11.53 -9.31 8.06
N GLU A 563 -12.38 -10.05 8.77
CA GLU A 563 -13.83 -10.12 8.48
C GLU A 563 -14.47 -8.75 8.20
N PRO A 564 -14.22 -7.66 8.96
CA PRO A 564 -14.77 -6.35 8.66
C PRO A 564 -14.36 -5.75 7.32
N LEU A 565 -13.18 -6.09 6.82
CA LEU A 565 -12.60 -5.53 5.59
C LEU A 565 -13.07 -6.29 4.35
N ILE A 566 -13.45 -7.55 4.48
CA ILE A 566 -13.77 -8.40 3.33
C ILE A 566 -15.21 -8.90 3.33
N ARG A 567 -15.92 -8.93 4.46
CA ARG A 567 -17.36 -9.26 4.46
C ARG A 567 -18.16 -8.02 4.10
N VAL A 568 -18.82 -8.07 2.95
CA VAL A 568 -19.50 -6.92 2.31
C VAL A 568 -20.99 -7.21 2.11
N PRO A 569 -21.86 -6.18 2.00
CA PRO A 569 -23.23 -6.39 1.56
C PRO A 569 -23.31 -6.87 0.11
N LEU A 570 -24.22 -7.79 -0.15
CA LEU A 570 -24.64 -8.19 -1.49
C LEU A 570 -26.13 -8.53 -1.46
N VAL A 571 -26.95 -7.67 -2.05
CA VAL A 571 -28.40 -7.83 -2.14
C VAL A 571 -28.81 -7.69 -3.60
N LEU A 572 -29.44 -8.72 -4.15
CA LEU A 572 -29.79 -8.80 -5.57
C LEU A 572 -31.30 -8.98 -5.75
N TYR A 573 -31.95 -7.97 -6.31
CA TYR A 573 -33.32 -8.06 -6.77
C TYR A 573 -33.38 -8.38 -8.25
N VAL A 574 -34.10 -9.45 -8.59
CA VAL A 574 -34.41 -9.83 -9.97
C VAL A 574 -35.93 -9.92 -10.11
N PRO A 575 -36.55 -9.20 -11.06
CA PRO A 575 -37.99 -9.31 -11.29
C PRO A 575 -38.45 -10.75 -11.51
N GLY A 576 -39.53 -11.14 -10.82
CA GLY A 576 -40.11 -12.49 -10.91
C GLY A 576 -39.40 -13.56 -10.09
N GLN A 577 -38.29 -13.25 -9.41
CA GLN A 577 -37.61 -14.19 -8.51
C GLN A 577 -38.09 -14.04 -7.06
N PRO A 578 -38.17 -15.14 -6.30
CA PRO A 578 -38.56 -15.08 -4.90
C PRO A 578 -37.48 -14.41 -4.04
N ALA A 579 -37.92 -13.75 -2.97
CA ALA A 579 -37.02 -13.28 -1.93
C ALA A 579 -36.44 -14.46 -1.16
N ARG A 580 -35.15 -14.40 -0.80
CA ARG A 580 -34.49 -15.44 -0.02
C ARG A 580 -33.32 -14.86 0.76
N VAL A 581 -33.19 -15.25 2.03
CA VAL A 581 -31.97 -15.02 2.81
C VAL A 581 -31.02 -16.19 2.57
N ILE A 582 -29.80 -15.88 2.13
CA ILE A 582 -28.75 -16.86 1.83
C ILE A 582 -27.65 -16.72 2.88
N HIS A 583 -27.39 -17.81 3.61
CA HIS A 583 -26.37 -17.87 4.67
C HIS A 583 -25.09 -18.57 4.23
N GLU A 584 -25.10 -19.18 3.05
CA GLU A 584 -23.93 -19.76 2.44
C GLU A 584 -22.96 -18.66 2.02
N LYS A 585 -21.66 -18.98 2.13
CA LYS A 585 -20.65 -18.03 1.73
C LYS A 585 -20.67 -17.88 0.20
N VAL A 586 -20.58 -16.65 -0.26
CA VAL A 586 -20.44 -16.28 -1.68
C VAL A 586 -19.32 -15.26 -1.81
N SER A 587 -18.86 -15.00 -3.04
CA SER A 587 -17.86 -13.96 -3.30
C SER A 587 -18.38 -12.95 -4.31
N ILE A 588 -17.85 -11.73 -4.28
CA ILE A 588 -18.16 -10.71 -5.29
C ILE A 588 -17.80 -11.17 -6.72
N VAL A 589 -16.94 -12.19 -6.89
CA VAL A 589 -16.70 -12.80 -8.21
C VAL A 589 -17.94 -13.47 -8.80
N ASP A 590 -18.93 -13.81 -7.99
CA ASP A 590 -20.19 -14.41 -8.42
C ASP A 590 -21.11 -13.37 -9.13
N VAL A 591 -20.81 -12.07 -9.02
CA VAL A 591 -21.60 -11.00 -9.62
C VAL A 591 -21.54 -11.02 -11.15
N ALA A 592 -20.34 -11.10 -11.73
CA ALA A 592 -20.16 -11.03 -13.17
C ALA A 592 -20.85 -12.17 -13.96
N PRO A 593 -20.72 -13.47 -13.61
CA PRO A 593 -21.48 -14.52 -14.28
C PRO A 593 -22.99 -14.34 -14.13
N THR A 594 -23.45 -13.83 -12.99
CA THR A 594 -24.87 -13.59 -12.73
C THR A 594 -25.45 -12.49 -13.63
N LEU A 595 -24.87 -11.29 -13.59
CA LEU A 595 -25.34 -10.13 -14.38
C LEU A 595 -25.05 -10.31 -15.87
N GLY A 596 -23.87 -10.85 -16.19
CA GLY A 596 -23.43 -11.14 -17.56
C GLY A 596 -24.50 -11.92 -18.33
N ARG A 597 -25.01 -13.00 -17.74
CA ARG A 597 -26.00 -13.89 -18.39
C ARG A 597 -27.39 -13.27 -18.59
N PHE A 598 -27.73 -12.19 -17.88
CA PHE A 598 -28.93 -11.40 -18.20
C PHE A 598 -28.72 -10.50 -19.42
N MET A 599 -27.49 -10.06 -19.67
CA MET A 599 -27.14 -9.23 -20.83
C MET A 599 -26.83 -10.07 -22.06
N ASP A 600 -26.23 -11.24 -21.87
CA ASP A 600 -25.81 -12.19 -22.91
C ASP A 600 -26.09 -13.63 -22.46
N PRO A 601 -27.27 -14.19 -22.81
CA PRO A 601 -27.65 -15.56 -22.45
C PRO A 601 -26.77 -16.66 -23.07
N THR A 602 -25.84 -16.29 -23.97
CA THR A 602 -24.91 -17.21 -24.63
C THR A 602 -23.55 -17.34 -23.93
N LEU A 603 -23.32 -16.58 -22.85
CA LEU A 603 -22.09 -16.61 -22.05
C LEU A 603 -21.78 -18.00 -21.48
N ASP A 604 -20.82 -18.70 -22.08
CA ASP A 604 -20.45 -20.10 -21.82
C ASP A 604 -19.60 -20.35 -20.56
N GLY A 605 -19.44 -19.35 -19.70
CA GLY A 605 -18.70 -19.48 -18.45
C GLY A 605 -17.18 -19.36 -18.58
N ALA A 606 -16.63 -19.21 -19.80
CA ALA A 606 -15.19 -19.08 -20.00
C ALA A 606 -14.62 -17.84 -19.28
N GLY A 607 -13.57 -18.06 -18.49
CA GLY A 607 -12.89 -17.01 -17.72
C GLY A 607 -13.58 -16.61 -16.41
N PHE A 608 -14.67 -17.27 -16.00
CA PHE A 608 -15.27 -17.07 -14.67
C PHE A 608 -14.71 -18.07 -13.65
N HIS A 609 -14.33 -17.55 -12.49
CA HIS A 609 -14.11 -18.35 -11.28
C HIS A 609 -15.32 -18.29 -10.34
N GLY A 610 -16.09 -17.20 -10.38
CA GLY A 610 -17.36 -17.11 -9.68
C GLY A 610 -18.45 -17.95 -10.33
N GLN A 611 -19.59 -18.05 -9.65
CA GLN A 611 -20.75 -18.82 -10.05
C GLN A 611 -22.01 -17.95 -10.12
N ASP A 612 -23.05 -18.48 -10.78
CA ASP A 612 -24.33 -17.82 -10.86
C ASP A 612 -25.07 -17.80 -9.51
N LEU A 613 -25.33 -16.60 -9.00
CA LEU A 613 -26.03 -16.40 -7.72
C LEU A 613 -27.47 -16.93 -7.75
N LEU A 614 -28.10 -17.05 -8.92
CA LEU A 614 -29.41 -17.68 -9.04
C LEU A 614 -29.37 -19.19 -8.75
N GLY A 615 -28.18 -19.81 -8.79
CA GLY A 615 -27.99 -21.22 -8.39
C GLY A 615 -28.45 -21.51 -6.95
N HIS A 616 -28.54 -20.48 -6.11
CA HIS A 616 -29.08 -20.57 -4.76
C HIS A 616 -30.61 -20.70 -4.70
N LEU A 617 -31.32 -20.53 -5.81
CA LEU A 617 -32.75 -20.76 -5.91
C LEU A 617 -33.08 -22.19 -6.39
N LEU A 618 -32.09 -22.92 -6.90
CA LEU A 618 -32.30 -24.29 -7.38
C LEU A 618 -32.58 -25.26 -6.22
N PRO A 619 -33.39 -26.31 -6.43
CA PRO A 619 -33.64 -27.34 -5.42
C PRO A 619 -32.36 -28.04 -4.97
N ARG A 620 -31.44 -28.28 -5.91
CA ARG A 620 -30.10 -28.79 -5.65
C ARG A 620 -29.09 -27.73 -6.04
N ARG A 621 -28.48 -27.11 -5.04
CA ARG A 621 -27.46 -26.09 -5.24
C ARG A 621 -26.22 -26.69 -5.94
N PRO A 622 -25.67 -26.02 -6.98
CA PRO A 622 -24.41 -26.43 -7.55
C PRO A 622 -23.28 -26.29 -6.52
N PRO A 623 -22.32 -27.24 -6.46
CA PRO A 623 -21.17 -27.11 -5.58
C PRO A 623 -20.29 -25.93 -6.01
N HIS A 624 -19.64 -25.27 -5.06
CA HIS A 624 -18.61 -24.29 -5.39
C HIS A 624 -17.44 -24.97 -6.10
N ARG A 625 -17.08 -24.44 -7.26
CA ARG A 625 -15.96 -24.92 -8.08
C ARG A 625 -14.62 -24.68 -7.41
N PHE A 626 -14.49 -23.51 -6.78
CA PHE A 626 -13.30 -23.12 -6.05
C PHE A 626 -13.64 -22.89 -4.58
N PRO A 627 -12.69 -23.14 -3.67
CA PRO A 627 -12.72 -22.50 -2.36
C PRO A 627 -12.92 -21.00 -2.56
N LEU A 628 -13.68 -20.38 -1.68
CA LEU A 628 -13.71 -18.93 -1.66
C LEU A 628 -12.32 -18.45 -1.22
N PHE A 629 -11.61 -17.82 -2.15
CA PHE A 629 -10.30 -17.25 -1.90
C PHE A 629 -10.51 -15.82 -1.41
N PHE A 630 -10.14 -15.59 -0.15
CA PHE A 630 -10.22 -14.30 0.52
C PHE A 630 -8.84 -13.70 0.66
#